data_AF-A0A957X8P6-F1
#
_entry.id   AF-A0A957X8P6-F1
#
_cell.length_a   1.000
_cell.length_b   1.000
_cell.length_c   1.000
_cell.angle_alpha   90.00
_cell.angle_beta   90.00
_cell.angle_gamma   90.00
#
_symmetry.space_group_name_H-M   'P 1'
#
loop_
_entity.id
_entity.type
_entity.pdbx_description
1 polymer ?
#
loop_
_entity_poly.entity_id
_entity_poly.type
_entity_poly.pdbx_seq_one_letter_code
_entity_poly.pdbx_strand_id
1 'polypeptide(L)' 'MLNLITDVAGVAVGHAQDATICTGVSVVLTEAGATASVDVRGGGPGTLETDALAPDGTVDSVHGIVLSGGS' A
#
# COMPACT_ATOMS: atom_id res chain seq x y z
N MET A 1 -19.58 -7.96 9.48
CA MET A 1 -18.82 -7.90 8.22
C MET A 1 -19.34 -6.68 7.48
N LEU A 2 -18.46 -5.73 7.17
CA LEU A 2 -18.77 -4.43 6.58
C LEU A 2 -18.67 -4.44 5.04
N ASN A 3 -18.20 -5.56 4.46
CA ASN A 3 -17.84 -5.71 3.06
C ASN A 3 -16.69 -4.76 2.65
N LEU A 4 -15.65 -4.71 3.48
CA LEU A 4 -14.48 -3.84 3.32
C LEU A 4 -13.19 -4.65 3.44
N ILE A 5 -12.06 -4.12 2.96
CA ILE A 5 -10.74 -4.74 3.16
C ILE A 5 -10.39 -4.89 4.65
N THR A 6 -10.89 -4.00 5.49
CA THR A 6 -10.73 -4.03 6.95
C THR A 6 -11.55 -5.13 7.63
N ASP A 7 -12.37 -5.90 6.90
CA ASP A 7 -12.94 -7.14 7.43
C ASP A 7 -11.84 -8.21 7.64
N VAL A 8 -10.67 -8.06 7.04
CA VAL A 8 -9.46 -8.82 7.37
C VAL A 8 -8.86 -8.27 8.66
N ALA A 9 -8.81 -9.10 9.70
CA ALA A 9 -8.28 -8.71 11.00
C ALA A 9 -6.82 -8.23 10.91
N GLY A 10 -6.51 -7.12 11.59
CA GLY A 10 -5.18 -6.52 11.59
C GLY A 10 -4.89 -5.58 10.41
N VAL A 11 -5.82 -5.46 9.44
CA VAL A 11 -5.75 -4.46 8.37
C VAL A 11 -6.49 -3.18 8.77
N ALA A 12 -5.78 -2.06 8.77
CA ALA A 12 -6.35 -0.73 8.92
C ALA A 12 -6.18 0.09 7.63
N VAL A 13 -7.04 1.09 7.42
CA VAL A 13 -6.95 2.00 6.26
C VAL A 13 -7.08 3.44 6.73
N GLY A 14 -6.17 4.29 6.24
CA GLY A 14 -6.18 5.74 6.49
C GLY A 14 -6.19 6.54 5.18
N HIS A 15 -6.81 7.72 5.21
CA HIS A 15 -6.89 8.62 4.07
C HIS A 15 -6.55 10.05 4.49
N ALA A 16 -5.79 10.77 3.65
CA ALA A 16 -5.60 12.21 3.75
C ALA A 16 -5.69 12.82 2.35
N GLN A 17 -6.33 13.99 2.22
CA GLN A 17 -6.62 14.58 0.91
C GLN A 17 -6.58 16.11 0.96
N ASP A 18 -6.23 16.71 -0.17
CA ASP A 18 -6.38 18.14 -0.43
C ASP A 18 -7.32 18.33 -1.63
N ALA A 19 -8.51 18.84 -1.33
CA ALA A 19 -9.56 19.07 -2.32
C ALA A 19 -9.28 20.28 -3.22
N THR A 20 -8.41 21.21 -2.81
CA THR A 20 -8.10 22.43 -3.58
C THR A 20 -7.32 22.11 -4.84
N ILE A 21 -6.37 21.18 -4.73
CA ILE A 21 -5.49 20.75 -5.82
C ILE A 21 -5.83 19.33 -6.32
N CYS A 22 -6.93 18.75 -5.85
CA CYS A 22 -7.43 17.43 -6.23
C CYS A 22 -6.38 16.31 -6.07
N THR A 23 -5.79 16.18 -4.87
CA THR A 23 -4.81 15.13 -4.57
C THR A 23 -5.09 14.45 -3.23
N GLY A 24 -4.39 13.36 -2.95
CA GLY A 24 -4.47 12.66 -1.68
C GLY A 24 -3.60 11.41 -1.62
N VAL A 25 -3.71 10.74 -0.49
CA VAL A 25 -3.01 9.49 -0.18
C VAL A 25 -3.96 8.55 0.57
N SER A 26 -3.87 7.27 0.25
CA SER A 26 -4.47 6.18 1.02
C SER A 26 -3.37 5.26 1.50
N VAL A 27 -3.44 4.84 2.75
CA VAL A 27 -2.49 3.89 3.34
C VAL A 27 -3.26 2.68 3.84
N VAL A 28 -2.87 1.50 3.39
CA VAL A 28 -3.24 0.22 4.03
C VAL A 28 -2.17 -0.06 5.07
N LEU A 29 -2.54 -0.21 6.34
CA LEU A 29 -1.64 -0.45 7.46
C LEU A 29 -1.81 -1.86 8.01
N THR A 30 -0.69 -2.48 8.30
CA THR A 30 -0.57 -3.79 8.95
C THR A 30 0.46 -3.66 10.08
N GLU A 31 0.04 -3.11 11.22
CA GLU A 31 0.95 -2.73 12.31
C GLU A 31 1.82 -3.88 12.84
N ALA A 32 1.29 -5.11 12.82
CA ALA A 32 2.03 -6.31 13.22
C ALA A 32 2.94 -6.88 12.10
N GLY A 33 3.02 -6.22 10.95
CA GLY A 33 3.67 -6.72 9.74
C GLY A 33 2.79 -7.72 8.99
N ALA A 34 2.96 -7.78 7.66
CA ALA A 34 2.33 -8.78 6.79
C ALA A 34 3.30 -9.24 5.72
N THR A 35 3.17 -10.50 5.30
CA THR A 35 3.82 -10.98 4.07
C THR A 35 3.21 -10.25 2.87
N ALA A 36 4.05 -9.73 1.98
CA ALA A 36 3.62 -8.97 0.82
C ALA A 36 4.46 -9.30 -0.42
N SER A 37 3.85 -9.13 -1.59
CA SER A 37 4.49 -9.20 -2.90
C SER A 37 3.80 -8.21 -3.83
N VAL A 38 4.43 -7.88 -4.97
CA VAL A 38 3.90 -6.90 -5.93
C VAL A 38 4.03 -7.39 -7.37
N ASP A 39 3.04 -7.07 -8.19
CA ASP A 39 3.02 -7.31 -9.64
C ASP A 39 2.67 -5.99 -10.35
N VAL A 40 3.65 -5.42 -11.06
CA VAL A 40 3.52 -4.15 -11.78
C VAL A 40 3.28 -4.42 -13.26
N ARG A 41 2.05 -4.20 -13.72
CA ARG A 41 1.64 -4.53 -15.09
C ARG A 41 1.60 -3.35 -16.06
N GLY A 42 1.59 -2.12 -15.55
CA GLY A 42 1.53 -0.91 -16.38
C GLY A 42 2.88 -0.58 -17.02
N GLY A 43 2.84 0.02 -18.22
CA GLY A 43 4.06 0.39 -18.97
C GLY A 43 4.77 1.68 -18.52
N GLY A 44 4.16 2.46 -17.62
CA GLY A 44 4.74 3.68 -17.05
C GLY A 44 4.55 3.73 -15.53
N PRO A 45 5.25 2.86 -14.77
CA PRO A 45 5.06 2.76 -13.33
C PRO A 45 5.71 3.93 -12.58
N GLY A 46 5.03 4.43 -11.56
CA GLY A 46 5.58 5.29 -10.51
C GLY A 46 5.54 4.52 -9.19
N THR A 47 6.64 3.84 -8.85
CA THR A 47 6.70 2.91 -7.72
C THR A 47 7.90 3.20 -6.82
N LEU A 48 7.81 2.76 -5.57
CA LEU A 48 8.88 2.83 -4.59
C LEU A 48 8.97 1.47 -3.86
N GLU A 49 10.18 1.03 -3.50
CA GLU A 49 10.45 -0.21 -2.74
C GLU A 49 9.97 -1.54 -3.36
N THR A 50 9.61 -1.58 -4.65
CA THR A 50 9.08 -2.83 -5.26
C THR A 50 10.11 -3.97 -5.26
N ASP A 51 11.39 -3.65 -5.42
CA ASP A 51 12.47 -4.66 -5.42
C ASP A 51 12.64 -5.32 -4.05
N ALA A 52 12.30 -4.62 -2.96
CA ALA A 52 12.33 -5.18 -1.61
C ALA A 52 11.26 -6.29 -1.40
N LEU A 53 10.23 -6.31 -2.27
CA LEU A 53 9.16 -7.31 -2.25
C LEU A 53 9.43 -8.50 -3.17
N ALA A 54 10.63 -8.56 -3.77
CA ALA A 54 11.07 -9.73 -4.50
C ALA A 54 11.17 -10.93 -3.52
N PRO A 55 10.80 -12.17 -3.94
CA PRO A 55 10.84 -13.34 -3.06
C PRO A 55 12.22 -13.70 -2.50
N ASP A 56 13.29 -13.23 -3.15
CA ASP A 56 14.69 -13.36 -2.75
C ASP A 56 15.22 -12.11 -2.00
N GLY A 57 14.35 -11.13 -1.75
CA GLY A 57 14.64 -9.96 -0.93
C GLY A 57 14.84 -10.30 0.55
N THR A 58 15.42 -9.35 1.29
CA THR A 58 15.71 -9.51 2.73
C THR A 58 14.62 -8.98 3.65
N VAL A 59 13.55 -8.38 3.08
CA VAL A 59 12.45 -7.81 3.85
C VAL A 59 11.40 -8.89 4.12
N ASP A 60 11.29 -9.29 5.39
CA ASP A 60 10.38 -10.36 5.80
C ASP A 60 8.93 -9.89 6.03
N SER A 61 8.72 -8.59 6.25
CA SER A 61 7.41 -8.03 6.59
C SER A 61 7.21 -6.59 6.12
N VAL A 62 6.00 -6.30 5.66
CA VAL A 62 5.54 -4.97 5.27
C VAL A 62 4.53 -4.47 6.29
N HIS A 63 4.68 -3.20 6.70
CA HIS A 63 3.81 -2.55 7.70
C HIS A 63 2.78 -1.62 7.06
N GLY A 64 2.94 -1.30 5.78
CA GLY A 64 1.92 -0.61 5.04
C GLY A 64 2.20 -0.48 3.56
N ILE A 65 1.14 -0.21 2.81
CA ILE A 65 1.14 0.05 1.37
C ILE A 65 0.56 1.44 1.15
N VAL A 66 1.26 2.26 0.37
CA VAL A 66 0.88 3.64 0.09
C VAL A 66 0.38 3.76 -1.34
N LEU A 67 -0.81 4.34 -1.51
CA LEU A 67 -1.38 4.72 -2.79
C LEU A 67 -1.51 6.25 -2.82
N SER A 68 -0.74 6.92 -3.66
CA SER A 68 -0.69 8.39 -3.70
C SER A 68 -1.08 8.93 -5.07
N GLY A 69 -1.75 10.08 -5.08
CA GLY A 69 -1.78 10.96 -6.25
C GLY A 69 -0.45 11.69 -6.45
N GLY A 70 -0.38 12.56 -7.45
CA GLY A 70 0.70 13.54 -7.59
C GLY A 70 1.86 13.19 -8.52
N SER A 71 1.93 11.97 -9.06
CA SER A 71 2.91 11.49 -10.07
C SER A 71 4.34 12.00 -9.88
#